data_AF-A0A9X2MTD4-F1
#
_entry.id   AF-A0A9X2MTD4-F1
#
_cell.length_a   1.000
_cell.length_b   1.000
_cell.length_c   1.000
_cell.angle_alpha   90.00
_cell.angle_beta   90.00
_cell.angle_gamma   90.00
#
_symmetry.space_group_name_H-M   'P 1'
#
loop_
_entity.id
_entity.type
_entity.pdbx_description
1 polymer ?
#
loop_
_entity_poly.entity_id
_entity_poly.type
_entity_poly.pdbx_seq_one_letter_code
_entity_poly.pdbx_strand_id
1 'polypeptide(L)'
;MASIAELVEEIKTDKIKNGDLIVCLEAKNLRVVAMAMFKLIERNYCDYRIIDRLAELGELLTDNKFIGPWQFGHLAIATLSLLDNEDAKVKFNELFEGLSDNDKFLVENFIESESYKA
;
A
#
# COMPACT_ATOMS: atom_id res chain seq x y z
N MET A 1 -21.21 -0.33 -8.64
CA MET A 1 -19.76 -0.47 -8.42
C MET A 1 -19.13 -0.86 -9.74
N ALA A 2 -18.03 -0.21 -10.13
CA ALA A 2 -17.25 -0.63 -11.30
C ALA A 2 -16.80 -2.08 -11.11
N SER A 3 -16.75 -2.84 -12.20
CA SER A 3 -16.18 -4.18 -12.22
C SER A 3 -14.68 -4.13 -11.89
N ILE A 4 -14.13 -5.26 -11.45
CA ILE A 4 -12.68 -5.38 -11.22
C ILE A 4 -11.89 -5.05 -12.49
N ALA A 5 -12.39 -5.45 -13.66
CA ALA A 5 -11.74 -5.18 -14.94
C ALA A 5 -11.71 -3.67 -15.26
N GLU A 6 -12.81 -2.96 -14.99
CA GLU A 6 -12.88 -1.49 -15.16
C GLU A 6 -11.93 -0.78 -14.19
N LEU A 7 -11.90 -1.14 -12.90
CA LEU A 7 -10.99 -0.55 -11.93
C LEU A 7 -9.52 -0.78 -12.30
N VAL A 8 -9.17 -1.99 -12.74
CA VAL A 8 -7.80 -2.30 -13.21
C VAL A 8 -7.44 -1.43 -14.40
N GLU A 9 -8.36 -1.26 -15.36
CA GLU A 9 -8.12 -0.46 -16.55
C GLU A 9 -8.01 1.04 -16.22
N GLU A 10 -8.84 1.55 -15.32
CA GLU A 10 -8.80 2.94 -14.87
C GLU A 10 -7.51 3.28 -14.12
N ILE A 11 -6.99 2.36 -13.29
CA ILE A 11 -5.69 2.54 -12.62
C ILE A 11 -4.57 2.53 -13.65
N LYS A 12 -4.56 1.56 -14.57
CA LYS A 12 -3.52 1.46 -15.62
C LYS A 12 -3.49 2.65 -16.56
N THR A 13 -4.66 3.17 -16.93
CA THR A 13 -4.80 4.28 -17.88
C THR A 13 -4.78 5.64 -17.20
N ASP A 14 -4.46 5.70 -15.90
CA ASP A 14 -4.40 6.91 -15.10
C ASP A 14 -5.73 7.71 -15.02
N LYS A 15 -6.86 7.06 -15.36
CA LYS A 15 -8.19 7.69 -15.36
C LYS A 15 -8.86 7.70 -13.99
N ILE A 16 -8.43 6.84 -13.08
CA ILE A 16 -8.96 6.79 -11.73
C ILE A 16 -8.70 8.12 -11.01
N LYS A 17 -9.67 8.64 -10.25
CA LYS A 17 -9.49 9.85 -9.45
C LYS A 17 -8.87 9.53 -8.11
N ASN A 18 -8.20 10.50 -7.51
CA ASN A 18 -7.58 10.34 -6.18
C ASN A 18 -8.59 9.88 -5.12
N GLY A 19 -9.77 10.51 -5.07
CA GLY A 19 -10.83 10.13 -4.13
C GLY A 19 -11.40 8.73 -4.31
N ASP A 20 -11.17 8.08 -5.47
CA ASP A 20 -11.63 6.71 -5.74
C ASP A 20 -10.57 5.66 -5.35
N LEU A 21 -9.33 6.07 -5.08
CA LEU A 21 -8.26 5.14 -4.67
C LEU A 21 -8.55 4.45 -3.34
N ILE A 22 -9.29 5.08 -2.43
CA ILE A 22 -9.74 4.44 -1.18
C ILE A 22 -10.67 3.25 -1.46
N VAL A 23 -11.57 3.38 -2.43
CA VAL A 23 -12.47 2.29 -2.84
C VAL A 23 -11.65 1.11 -3.39
N CYS A 24 -10.55 1.39 -4.07
CA CYS A 24 -9.62 0.35 -4.53
C CYS A 24 -8.86 -0.34 -3.40
N LEU A 25 -8.52 0.37 -2.31
CA LEU A 25 -7.91 -0.23 -1.11
C LEU A 25 -8.86 -1.13 -0.32
N GLU A 26 -10.17 -0.93 -0.48
CA GLU A 26 -11.23 -1.76 0.12
C GLU A 26 -11.64 -2.95 -0.77
N ALA A 27 -11.08 -3.06 -1.97
CA ALA A 27 -11.42 -4.12 -2.90
C ALA A 27 -11.02 -5.50 -2.34
N LYS A 28 -11.86 -6.52 -2.57
CA LYS A 28 -11.53 -7.92 -2.26
C LYS A 28 -10.38 -8.47 -3.11
N ASN A 29 -10.01 -7.77 -4.18
CA ASN A 29 -8.99 -8.21 -5.11
C ASN A 29 -7.64 -7.57 -4.74
N LEU A 30 -6.72 -8.37 -4.19
CA LEU A 30 -5.39 -7.91 -3.77
C LEU A 30 -4.58 -7.24 -4.87
N ARG A 31 -4.80 -7.61 -6.14
CA ARG A 31 -4.14 -6.94 -7.27
C ARG A 31 -4.62 -5.50 -7.41
N VAL A 32 -5.92 -5.25 -7.28
CA VAL A 32 -6.48 -3.89 -7.31
C VAL A 32 -5.93 -3.07 -6.15
N VAL A 33 -5.88 -3.66 -4.95
CA VAL A 33 -5.36 -2.99 -3.76
C VAL A 33 -3.88 -2.63 -3.92
N ALA A 34 -3.04 -3.55 -4.41
CA ALA A 34 -1.62 -3.27 -4.67
C ALA A 34 -1.41 -2.19 -5.73
N MET A 35 -2.18 -2.24 -6.83
CA MET A 35 -2.14 -1.21 -7.86
C MET A 35 -2.54 0.17 -7.32
N ALA A 36 -3.53 0.22 -6.41
CA ALA A 36 -3.91 1.45 -5.75
C ALA A 36 -2.79 1.98 -4.84
N MET A 37 -2.12 1.12 -4.07
CA MET A 37 -0.95 1.52 -3.27
C MET A 37 0.17 2.15 -4.11
N PHE A 38 0.53 1.52 -5.23
CA PHE A 38 1.51 2.12 -6.15
C PHE A 38 1.04 3.46 -6.71
N LYS A 39 -0.26 3.57 -7.03
CA LYS A 39 -0.83 4.82 -7.53
C LYS A 39 -0.84 5.94 -6.48
N LEU A 40 -1.03 5.59 -5.21
CA LEU A 40 -0.93 6.53 -4.09
C LEU A 40 0.49 7.08 -3.95
N ILE A 41 1.50 6.21 -4.05
CA ILE A 41 2.92 6.59 -4.03
C ILE A 41 3.24 7.50 -5.23
N GLU A 42 2.86 7.08 -6.44
CA GLU A 42 3.11 7.82 -7.69
C GLU A 42 2.53 9.24 -7.65
N ARG A 43 1.28 9.36 -7.16
CA ARG A 43 0.57 10.65 -7.10
C ARG A 43 0.81 11.42 -5.82
N ASN A 44 1.56 10.83 -4.88
CA ASN A 44 1.73 11.32 -3.53
C ASN A 44 0.39 11.75 -2.89
N TYR A 45 -0.65 10.95 -3.07
CA TYR A 45 -1.98 11.24 -2.55
C TYR A 45 -2.22 10.48 -1.24
N CYS A 46 -2.53 11.21 -0.18
CA CYS A 46 -2.79 10.65 1.13
C CYS A 46 -3.84 11.48 1.86
N ASP A 47 -4.86 10.81 2.40
CA ASP A 47 -5.78 11.37 3.39
C ASP A 47 -5.89 10.41 4.58
N TYR A 48 -6.54 10.85 5.66
CA TYR A 48 -6.63 10.06 6.89
C TYR A 48 -7.24 8.66 6.68
N ARG A 49 -8.18 8.50 5.74
CA ARG A 49 -8.83 7.22 5.44
C ARG A 49 -7.86 6.26 4.77
N ILE A 50 -6.98 6.79 3.91
CA ILE A 50 -5.90 6.01 3.31
C ILE A 50 -4.93 5.54 4.39
N ILE A 51 -4.56 6.41 5.33
CA ILE A 51 -3.65 6.06 6.43
C ILE A 51 -4.24 4.93 7.27
N ASP A 52 -5.49 5.08 7.74
CA ASP A 52 -6.16 4.06 8.54
C ASP A 52 -6.26 2.74 7.79
N ARG A 53 -6.63 2.80 6.50
CA ARG A 53 -6.77 1.60 5.68
C ARG A 53 -5.43 0.90 5.42
N LEU A 54 -4.35 1.65 5.20
CA LEU A 54 -3.01 1.09 5.06
C LEU A 54 -2.53 0.46 6.37
N ALA A 55 -2.87 1.04 7.52
CA ALA A 55 -2.56 0.46 8.83
C ALA A 55 -3.26 -0.89 9.03
N GLU A 56 -4.54 -0.99 8.71
CA GLU A 56 -5.29 -2.26 8.75
C GLU A 56 -4.69 -3.32 7.82
N LEU A 57 -4.33 -2.93 6.59
CA LEU A 57 -3.67 -3.84 5.64
C LEU A 57 -2.28 -4.26 6.12
N GLY A 58 -1.61 -3.41 6.92
CA GLY A 58 -0.32 -3.67 7.54
C GLY A 58 -0.30 -4.89 8.47
N GLU A 59 -1.46 -5.29 9.01
CA GLU A 59 -1.57 -6.48 9.86
C GLU A 59 -1.42 -7.80 9.08
N LEU A 60 -1.50 -7.77 7.75
CA LEU A 60 -1.43 -8.95 6.88
C LEU A 60 0.02 -9.44 6.65
N LEU A 61 0.71 -9.75 7.75
CA LEU A 61 2.12 -10.16 7.79
C LEU A 61 2.32 -11.67 7.66
N THR A 62 1.26 -12.47 7.62
CA THR A 62 1.33 -13.94 7.46
C THR A 62 0.30 -14.43 6.45
N ASP A 63 0.62 -15.50 5.72
CA ASP A 63 -0.26 -16.19 4.77
C ASP A 63 -0.89 -15.31 3.67
N ASN A 64 -0.29 -14.15 3.39
CA ASN A 64 -0.77 -13.16 2.43
C ASN A 64 0.37 -12.75 1.50
N LYS A 65 0.95 -13.74 0.82
CA LYS A 65 2.12 -13.54 -0.05
C LYS A 65 1.81 -12.56 -1.16
N PHE A 66 2.65 -11.53 -1.30
CA PHE A 66 2.54 -10.54 -2.36
C PHE A 66 3.51 -10.85 -3.50
N ILE A 67 4.81 -10.61 -3.27
CA ILE A 67 5.88 -10.90 -4.23
C ILE A 67 7.15 -11.28 -3.48
N GLY A 68 7.90 -12.26 -4.01
CA GLY A 68 9.15 -12.70 -3.37
C GLY A 68 8.96 -13.08 -1.89
N PRO A 69 9.79 -12.55 -0.97
CA PRO A 69 9.63 -12.77 0.47
C PRO A 69 8.56 -11.87 1.12
N TRP A 70 8.06 -10.86 0.41
CA TRP A 70 7.16 -9.87 0.97
C TRP A 70 5.71 -10.36 1.06
N GLN A 71 5.09 -10.01 2.18
CA GLN A 71 3.67 -10.19 2.45
C GLN A 71 2.96 -8.88 2.13
N PHE A 72 1.64 -8.95 2.01
CA PHE A 72 0.81 -7.80 1.70
C PHE A 72 0.91 -6.69 2.76
N GLY A 73 1.04 -7.07 4.04
CA GLY A 73 1.27 -6.12 5.12
C GLY A 73 2.59 -5.37 4.99
N HIS A 74 3.67 -6.02 4.52
CA HIS A 74 4.94 -5.32 4.28
C HIS A 74 4.79 -4.21 3.23
N LEU A 75 4.04 -4.48 2.15
CA LEU A 75 3.76 -3.47 1.13
C LEU A 75 2.93 -2.30 1.70
N ALA A 76 1.90 -2.59 2.49
CA ALA A 76 1.04 -1.56 3.08
C ALA A 76 1.81 -0.65 4.05
N ILE A 77 2.66 -1.23 4.90
CA ILE A 77 3.52 -0.48 5.82
C ILE A 77 4.55 0.34 5.04
N ALA A 78 5.21 -0.25 4.03
CA ALA A 78 6.14 0.48 3.18
C ALA A 78 5.47 1.67 2.45
N THR A 79 4.23 1.49 2.01
CA THR A 79 3.43 2.54 1.35
C THR A 79 3.29 3.76 2.26
N LEU A 80 3.03 3.57 3.56
CA LEU A 80 2.96 4.69 4.52
C LEU A 80 4.26 5.51 4.57
N SER A 81 5.41 4.85 4.57
CA SER A 81 6.72 5.53 4.57
C SER A 81 7.02 6.26 3.26
N LEU A 82 6.47 5.80 2.15
CA LEU A 82 6.73 6.32 0.81
C LEU A 82 5.83 7.51 0.44
N LEU A 83 4.81 7.80 1.24
CA LEU A 83 3.97 8.98 1.10
C LEU A 83 4.65 10.19 1.76
N ASP A 84 4.71 11.30 1.06
CA ASP A 84 5.15 12.58 1.63
C ASP A 84 3.99 13.25 2.38
N ASN A 85 3.63 12.60 3.49
CA ASN A 85 2.61 13.04 4.44
C ASN A 85 3.09 12.73 5.87
N GLU A 86 3.09 13.73 6.75
CA GLU A 86 3.63 13.59 8.11
C GLU A 86 2.83 12.60 8.96
N ASP A 87 1.49 12.60 8.86
CA ASP A 87 0.66 11.65 9.61
C ASP A 87 0.91 10.21 9.14
N ALA A 88 1.14 10.00 7.84
CA ALA A 88 1.52 8.71 7.29
C ALA A 88 2.88 8.24 7.81
N LYS A 89 3.88 9.13 7.91
CA LYS A 89 5.20 8.83 8.49
C LYS A 89 5.11 8.51 9.98
N VAL A 90 4.27 9.23 10.73
CA VAL A 90 4.01 8.92 12.15
C VAL A 90 3.39 7.53 12.29
N LYS A 91 2.37 7.22 11.48
CA LYS A 91 1.72 5.90 11.50
C LYS A 91 2.68 4.78 11.07
N PHE A 92 3.53 5.03 10.08
CA PHE A 92 4.60 4.11 9.69
C PHE A 92 5.49 3.76 10.87
N ASN A 93 6.03 4.77 11.58
CA ASN A 93 6.94 4.52 12.71
C ASN A 93 6.25 3.71 13.83
N GLU A 94 4.99 4.04 14.16
CA GLU A 94 4.20 3.31 15.15
C GLU A 94 4.08 1.82 14.80
N LEU A 95 3.70 1.51 13.56
CA LEU A 95 3.57 0.12 13.10
C LEU A 95 4.93 -0.57 13.00
N PHE A 96 5.92 0.13 12.46
CA PHE A 96 7.25 -0.39 12.21
C PHE A 96 7.95 -0.78 13.51
N GLU A 97 7.85 0.03 14.58
CA GLU A 97 8.43 -0.30 15.88
C GLU A 97 7.93 -1.63 16.44
N GLY A 98 6.64 -1.94 16.24
CA GLY A 98 5.99 -3.17 16.68
C GLY A 98 6.31 -4.43 15.86
N LEU A 99 7.01 -4.28 14.72
CA LEU A 99 7.40 -5.41 13.88
C LEU A 99 8.55 -6.22 14.48
N SER A 100 8.61 -7.51 14.10
CA SER A 100 9.79 -8.34 14.34
C SER A 100 10.98 -7.84 13.53
N ASP A 101 12.21 -8.17 13.94
CA ASP A 101 13.42 -7.77 13.20
C ASP A 101 13.41 -8.26 11.74
N ASN A 102 12.84 -9.44 11.49
CA ASN A 102 12.69 -9.96 10.14
C ASN A 102 11.71 -9.13 9.31
N ASP A 103 10.57 -8.76 9.87
CA ASP A 103 9.54 -8.00 9.14
C ASP A 103 10.01 -6.54 8.91
N LYS A 104 10.75 -5.96 9.87
CA LYS A 104 11.44 -4.68 9.69
C LYS A 104 12.38 -4.72 8.50
N PHE A 105 13.26 -5.72 8.47
CA PHE A 105 14.18 -5.94 7.35
C PHE A 105 13.44 -6.07 6.02
N LEU A 106 12.32 -6.80 5.98
CA LEU A 106 11.54 -6.96 4.75
C LEU A 106 10.90 -5.65 4.30
N VAL A 107 10.34 -4.85 5.21
CA VAL A 107 9.77 -3.54 4.89
C VAL A 107 10.86 -2.58 4.36
N GLU A 108 12.00 -2.48 5.05
CA GLU A 108 13.13 -1.65 4.61
C GLU A 108 13.64 -2.09 3.24
N ASN A 109 13.84 -3.41 3.05
CA ASN A 109 14.30 -3.95 1.79
C ASN A 109 13.32 -3.68 0.63
N PHE A 110 12.00 -3.66 0.90
CA PHE A 110 11.01 -3.27 -0.10
C PHE A 110 11.19 -1.81 -0.52
N ILE A 111 11.32 -0.91 0.44
CA ILE A 111 11.52 0.54 0.22
C ILE A 111 12.80 0.78 -0.58
N GLU A 112 13.92 0.20 -0.14
CA GLU A 112 15.25 0.38 -0.76
C GLU A 112 15.36 -0.22 -2.16
N SER A 113 14.69 -1.34 -2.41
CA SER A 113 14.68 -1.98 -3.74
C SER A 113 13.94 -1.17 -4.80
N GLU A 114 13.17 -0.15 -4.39
CA GLU A 114 12.31 0.65 -5.26
C GLU A 114 11.39 -0.20 -6.14
N SER A 115 10.98 -1.38 -5.66
CA SER A 115 10.17 -2.36 -6.40
C SER A 115 8.82 -1.82 -6.88
N TYR A 116 8.38 -0.68 -6.33
CA TYR A 116 7.17 0.05 -6.72
C TYR A 116 7.34 0.91 -7.99
N LYS A 117 8.57 1.13 -8.47
CA LYS A 117 8.86 1.92 -9.68
C LYS A 117 9.00 1.07 -10.96
N ALA A 118 8.93 -0.26 -10.84
CA ALA A 118 9.18 -1.22 -11.91
C ALA A 118 7.99 -1.44 -12.84
#